data_AF-A0A968IQG4-F1
#
_entry.id   AF-A0A968IQG4-F1
#
_cell.length_a   1.000
_cell.length_b   1.000
_cell.length_c   1.000
_cell.angle_alpha   90.00
_cell.angle_beta   90.00
_cell.angle_gamma   90.00
#
_symmetry.space_group_name_H-M   'P 1'
#
loop_
_entity.id
_entity.type
_entity.pdbx_description
1 polymer ?
#
loop_
_entity_poly.entity_id
_entity_poly.type
_entity_poly.pdbx_seq_one_letter_code
_entity_poly.pdbx_strand_id
1 'polypeptide(L)'
;YFAILPTIFAAAGIGALNIMGLKSPQSAILSALIYNALIIPALIPLALKGVEFRPLTADQLLRRNILIYGLGGVIAPFIAIKFIDSILPFS
;
A
#
# COMPACT_ATOMS: atom_id res chain seq x y z
N TYR A 1 3.74 -4.32 5.81
CA TYR A 1 4.62 -5.48 6.11
C TYR A 1 5.86 -5.46 5.23
N PHE A 2 5.73 -5.58 3.91
CA PHE A 2 6.86 -5.59 2.97
C PHE A 2 7.77 -4.35 3.02
N ALA A 3 7.28 -3.19 3.47
CA ALA A 3 8.10 -1.98 3.58
C ALA A 3 8.92 -1.91 4.89
N ILE A 4 8.39 -2.51 5.96
CA ILE A 4 8.87 -2.28 7.32
C ILE A 4 9.77 -3.45 7.78
N LEU A 5 9.39 -4.70 7.50
CA LEU A 5 10.16 -5.84 7.99
C LEU A 5 11.57 -5.95 7.40
N PRO A 6 11.78 -5.96 6.07
CA PRO A 6 13.12 -6.07 5.51
C PRO A 6 14.04 -4.94 5.99
N THR A 7 13.44 -3.77 6.17
CA THR A 7 14.03 -2.54 6.66
C THR A 7 14.54 -2.64 8.10
N ILE A 8 13.70 -3.09 9.05
CA ILE A 8 14.08 -3.21 10.47
C ILE A 8 15.14 -4.30 10.66
N PHE A 9 15.08 -5.36 9.86
CA PHE A 9 16.02 -6.48 9.91
C PHE A 9 17.13 -6.39 8.86
N ALA A 10 17.38 -5.21 8.29
CA ALA A 10 18.43 -5.03 7.28
C ALA A 10 19.81 -5.42 7.82
N ALA A 11 20.10 -5.10 9.08
CA ALA A 11 21.34 -5.48 9.77
C ALA A 11 21.47 -7.00 10.03
N ALA A 12 20.37 -7.76 9.97
CA ALA A 12 20.35 -9.20 10.14
C ALA A 12 20.52 -9.96 8.80
N GLY A 13 20.97 -9.28 7.73
CA GLY A 13 21.16 -9.88 6.40
C GLY A 13 19.88 -10.04 5.58
N ILE A 14 18.76 -9.51 6.04
CA ILE A 14 17.44 -9.62 5.38
C ILE A 14 17.23 -8.50 4.33
N GLY A 15 18.27 -7.70 4.03
CA GLY A 15 18.22 -6.65 3.02
C GLY A 15 17.79 -7.14 1.62
N ALA A 16 18.05 -8.41 1.30
CA ALA A 16 17.62 -9.03 0.04
C ALA A 16 16.08 -9.16 -0.11
N LEU A 17 15.32 -9.05 0.99
CA LEU A 17 13.85 -9.02 0.95
C LEU A 17 13.28 -7.61 0.73
N ASN A 18 14.12 -6.60 0.46
CA ASN A 18 13.67 -5.26 0.04
C ASN A 18 13.13 -5.31 -1.40
N ILE A 19 11.97 -5.96 -1.58
CA ILE A 19 11.28 -6.12 -2.86
C ILE A 19 10.94 -4.75 -3.48
N MET A 20 10.76 -3.72 -2.64
CA MET A 20 10.43 -2.36 -3.11
C MET A 20 11.65 -1.52 -3.50
N GLY A 21 12.86 -1.89 -3.07
CA GLY A 21 14.08 -1.12 -3.30
C GLY A 21 14.08 0.24 -2.59
N LEU A 22 13.56 0.30 -1.37
CA LEU A 22 13.51 1.54 -0.56
C LEU A 22 14.92 1.96 -0.14
N LYS A 23 15.17 3.28 -0.06
CA LYS A 23 16.51 3.87 0.12
C LYS A 23 17.14 3.51 1.46
N SER A 24 16.44 3.77 2.56
CA SER A 24 16.95 3.52 3.92
C SER A 24 15.87 3.01 4.87
N PRO A 25 16.26 2.40 6.01
CA PRO A 25 15.30 1.96 7.01
C PRO A 25 14.38 3.08 7.52
N GLN A 26 14.95 4.27 7.68
CA GLN A 26 14.24 5.44 8.19
C GLN A 26 13.25 5.98 7.15
N SER A 27 13.68 6.09 5.89
CA SER A 27 12.84 6.56 4.78
C SER A 27 11.65 5.63 4.55
N ALA A 28 11.87 4.32 4.64
CA ALA A 28 10.86 3.29 4.47
C ALA A 28 9.77 3.35 5.56
N ILE A 29 10.16 3.53 6.83
CA ILE A 29 9.21 3.67 7.95
C ILE A 29 8.39 4.96 7.76
N LEU A 30 9.04 6.09 7.46
CA LEU A 30 8.35 7.36 7.25
C LEU A 30 7.39 7.29 6.06
N SER A 31 7.82 6.71 4.94
CA SER A 31 6.98 6.55 3.75
C SER A 31 5.73 5.71 4.02
N ALA A 32 5.87 4.62 4.78
CA ALA A 32 4.75 3.78 5.18
C ALA A 32 3.77 4.53 6.11
N LEU A 33 4.28 5.31 7.07
CA LEU A 33 3.44 6.12 7.97
C LEU A 33 2.70 7.23 7.21
N ILE A 34 3.38 7.94 6.30
CA ILE A 34 2.78 8.96 5.45
C ILE A 34 1.68 8.35 4.58
N TYR A 35 1.93 7.20 3.94
CA TYR A 35 0.91 6.51 3.16
C TYR A 35 -0.33 6.19 3.99
N ASN A 36 -0.15 5.64 5.19
CA ASN A 36 -1.27 5.33 6.08
C ASN A 36 -2.06 6.58 6.49
N ALA A 37 -1.37 7.70 6.73
CA ALA A 37 -2.02 8.98 7.04
C ALA A 37 -2.80 9.57 5.86
N LEU A 38 -2.36 9.34 4.63
CA LEU A 38 -3.01 9.85 3.41
C LEU A 38 -4.14 8.95 2.92
N ILE A 39 -4.01 7.63 3.04
CA ILE A 39 -4.99 6.69 2.45
C ILE A 39 -6.34 6.74 3.17
N ILE A 40 -6.36 6.96 4.49
CA ILE A 40 -7.59 7.07 5.27
C ILE A 40 -8.46 8.23 4.75
N PRO A 41 -8.01 9.51 4.75
CA PRO A 41 -8.83 10.60 4.25
C PRO A 41 -9.15 10.48 2.76
N ALA A 42 -8.26 9.89 1.94
CA ALA A 42 -8.54 9.63 0.53
C ALA A 42 -9.70 8.65 0.32
N LEU A 43 -9.90 7.69 1.23
CA LEU A 43 -10.98 6.71 1.16
C LEU A 43 -12.30 7.18 1.82
N ILE A 44 -12.28 8.23 2.64
CA ILE A 44 -13.51 8.77 3.28
C ILE A 44 -14.59 9.11 2.24
N PRO A 45 -14.32 9.85 1.14
CA PRO A 45 -15.34 10.15 0.14
C PRO A 45 -15.93 8.89 -0.51
N LEU A 46 -15.11 7.86 -0.70
CA LEU A 46 -15.55 6.57 -1.25
C LEU A 46 -16.46 5.84 -0.25
N ALA A 47 -16.10 5.86 1.03
CA ALA A 47 -16.92 5.27 2.09
C ALA A 47 -18.27 5.98 2.23
N LEU A 48 -18.31 7.31 2.08
CA LEU A 48 -19.54 8.11 2.16
C LEU A 48 -20.44 7.95 0.94
N LYS A 49 -19.89 7.86 -0.27
CA LYS A 49 -20.68 7.64 -1.50
C LYS A 49 -21.24 6.22 -1.59
N GLY A 50 -20.63 5.28 -0.89
CA GLY A 50 -20.93 3.87 -1.03
C GLY A 50 -20.53 3.33 -2.40
N VAL A 51 -20.71 2.01 -2.57
CA VAL A 51 -20.41 1.32 -3.83
C VAL A 51 -21.71 1.17 -4.62
N GLU A 52 -21.72 1.59 -5.89
CA GLU A 52 -22.89 1.42 -6.76
C GLU A 52 -23.38 -0.04 -6.76
N PHE A 53 -24.64 -0.24 -6.37
CA PHE A 53 -25.27 -1.55 -6.43
C PHE A 53 -25.48 -1.94 -7.90
N ARG A 54 -25.06 -3.16 -8.26
CA ARG A 54 -25.24 -3.72 -9.60
C ARG A 54 -26.00 -5.04 -9.50
N PRO A 55 -27.03 -5.27 -10.34
CA PRO A 55 -27.80 -6.51 -10.35
C PRO A 55 -26.97 -7.63 -10.97
N LEU A 56 -26.07 -8.19 -10.17
CA LEU A 56 -25.21 -9.30 -10.50
C LEU A 56 -25.43 -10.41 -9.48
N THR A 57 -25.17 -11.65 -9.86
CA THR A 57 -25.19 -12.77 -8.92
C THR A 57 -24.11 -12.60 -7.85
N ALA A 58 -24.29 -13.21 -6.68
CA ALA A 58 -23.34 -13.09 -5.57
C ALA A 58 -21.91 -13.50 -5.95
N ASP A 59 -21.74 -14.58 -6.74
CA ASP A 59 -20.42 -15.02 -7.22
C ASP A 59 -19.76 -13.98 -8.15
N GLN A 60 -20.53 -13.40 -9.07
CA GLN A 60 -20.03 -12.36 -9.98
C GLN A 60 -19.62 -11.08 -9.23
N LEU A 61 -20.40 -10.67 -8.22
CA LEU A 61 -20.06 -9.54 -7.36
C LEU A 61 -18.79 -9.80 -6.56
N LEU A 62 -18.66 -10.99 -5.97
CA LEU A 62 -17.49 -11.36 -5.17
C LEU A 62 -16.22 -11.33 -6.01
N ARG A 63 -16.22 -11.99 -7.17
CA ARG A 63 -15.06 -12.00 -8.08
C ARG A 63 -14.69 -10.59 -8.51
N ARG A 64 -15.66 -9.77 -8.91
CA ARG A 64 -15.41 -8.38 -9.30
C ARG A 64 -14.83 -7.55 -8.16
N ASN A 65 -15.36 -7.68 -6.96
CA ASN A 65 -14.89 -6.92 -5.80
C ASN A 65 -13.48 -7.34 -5.37
N ILE A 66 -13.18 -8.65 -5.40
CA ILE A 66 -11.81 -9.15 -5.15
C ILE A 66 -10.86 -8.64 -6.24
N LEU A 67 -11.25 -8.68 -7.51
CA LEU A 67 -10.40 -8.20 -8.60
C LEU A 67 -10.15 -6.70 -8.54
N ILE A 68 -11.15 -5.87 -8.21
CA ILE A 68 -10.98 -4.41 -8.18
C ILE A 68 -10.37 -3.96 -6.85
N TYR A 69 -11.02 -4.28 -5.74
CA TYR A 69 -10.61 -3.79 -4.41
C TYR A 69 -9.50 -4.62 -3.79
N GLY A 70 -9.44 -5.92 -4.08
CA GLY A 70 -8.32 -6.77 -3.64
C GLY A 70 -7.04 -6.43 -4.41
N LEU A 71 -7.07 -6.48 -5.74
CA LEU A 71 -5.88 -6.15 -6.54
C LEU A 71 -5.46 -4.68 -6.37
N GLY A 72 -6.43 -3.76 -6.40
CA GLY A 72 -6.18 -2.34 -6.16
C GLY A 72 -5.58 -2.09 -4.77
N GLY A 73 -6.11 -2.75 -3.73
CA GLY A 73 -5.60 -2.66 -2.37
C GLY A 73 -4.20 -3.26 -2.18
N VAL A 74 -3.81 -4.22 -3.01
CA VAL A 74 -2.44 -4.77 -3.03
C VAL A 74 -1.49 -3.85 -3.79
N ILE A 75 -1.86 -3.34 -4.96
CA ILE A 75 -0.96 -2.57 -5.83
C ILE A 75 -0.76 -1.13 -5.33
N ALA A 76 -1.83 -0.46 -4.90
CA ALA A 76 -1.81 0.93 -4.46
C ALA A 76 -0.73 1.25 -3.40
N PRO A 77 -0.59 0.49 -2.29
CA PRO A 77 0.44 0.78 -1.29
C PRO A 77 1.85 0.66 -1.83
N PHE A 78 2.14 -0.29 -2.73
CA PHE A 78 3.49 -0.45 -3.29
C PHE A 78 3.92 0.76 -4.12
N ILE A 79 3.02 1.23 -5.00
CA ILE A 79 3.31 2.40 -5.85
C ILE A 79 3.43 3.65 -4.98
N ALA A 80 2.48 3.87 -4.07
CA ALA A 80 2.45 5.08 -3.26
C ALA A 80 3.64 5.18 -2.29
N ILE A 81 3.97 4.09 -1.58
CA ILE A 81 5.11 4.08 -0.65
C ILE A 81 6.42 4.31 -1.41
N LYS A 82 6.61 3.67 -2.56
CA LYS A 82 7.82 3.85 -3.39
C LYS A 82 7.96 5.28 -3.91
N PHE A 83 6.84 5.89 -4.31
CA PHE A 83 6.82 7.28 -4.75
C PHE A 83 7.19 8.24 -3.59
N ILE A 84 6.60 8.05 -2.41
CA ILE A 84 6.92 8.85 -1.22
C ILE A 84 8.40 8.71 -0.85
N ASP A 85 8.93 7.48 -0.81
CA ASP A 85 10.34 7.18 -0.50
C ASP A 85 11.30 7.86 -1.49
N SER A 86 10.90 7.92 -2.77
CA SER A 86 11.69 8.56 -3.82
C SER A 86 11.82 10.06 -3.63
N ILE A 87 10.79 10.72 -3.09
CA ILE A 87 10.76 12.18 -2.86
C ILE A 87 11.44 12.56 -1.55
N LEU A 88 11.41 11.66 -0.55
CA LEU A 88 12.08 11.92 0.72
C LEU A 88 13.61 12.05 0.56
N PRO A 89 14.24 13.00 1.27
CA PRO A 89 15.68 13.28 1.15
C PRO A 89 16.57 12.25 1.84
N PHE A 90 16.00 11.38 2.67
CA PHE A 90 16.74 10.36 3.42
C PHE A 90 17.34 9.33 2.46
N SER A 91 18.65 9.07 2.61
CA SER A 91 19.42 8.07 1.85
C SER A 91 20.03 7.05 2.81
#